data_AF-A0A2E7A2E1-F1
#
_entry.id   AF-A0A2E7A2E1-F1
#
_cell.length_a   1.000
_cell.length_b   1.000
_cell.length_c   1.000
_cell.angle_alpha   90.00
_cell.angle_beta   90.00
_cell.angle_gamma   90.00
#
_symmetry.space_group_name_H-M   'P 1'
#
loop_
_entity.id
_entity.type
_entity.pdbx_description
1 polymer ?
#
loop_
_entity_poly.entity_id
_entity_poly.type
_entity_poly.pdbx_seq_one_letter_code
_entity_poly.pdbx_strand_id
1 'polypeptide(L)' 'MECNLDSSGRSMRLYFGSFATLIGLFLVAITYLNIIEPWGWIASSILLVAGFGSLLAASYGVCMLRSVLGR' A
#
# COMPACT_ATOMS: atom_id res chain seq x y z
N MET A 1 5.33 -24.33 0.73
CA MET A 1 4.00 -24.28 1.39
C MET A 1 3.16 -23.26 0.66
N GLU A 2 2.16 -23.71 -0.09
CA GLU A 2 1.26 -22.83 -0.85
C GLU A 2 0.35 -22.11 0.15
N CYS A 3 0.72 -20.87 0.45
CA CYS A 3 -0.06 -19.99 1.30
C CYS A 3 -1.30 -19.53 0.54
N ASN A 4 -2.37 -20.32 0.61
CA ASN A 4 -3.67 -19.97 0.07
C ASN A 4 -4.29 -18.90 0.99
N LEU A 5 -4.00 -17.63 0.70
CA LEU A 5 -4.74 -16.52 1.30
C LEU A 5 -6.22 -16.67 0.93
N ASP A 6 -7.10 -16.48 1.90
CA ASP A 6 -8.51 -16.24 1.65
C ASP A 6 -8.62 -15.11 0.61
N SER A 7 -9.12 -15.44 -0.57
CA SER A 7 -9.02 -14.59 -1.77
C SER A 7 -9.68 -13.23 -1.56
N SER A 8 -10.66 -13.17 -0.66
CA SER A 8 -11.39 -11.97 -0.24
C SER A 8 -10.51 -11.00 0.57
N GLY A 9 -9.75 -11.49 1.56
CA GLY A 9 -8.87 -10.64 2.38
C GLY A 9 -7.65 -10.12 1.62
N ARG A 10 -7.14 -10.93 0.67
CA ARG A 10 -6.04 -10.54 -0.22
C ARG A 10 -6.48 -9.47 -1.21
N SER A 11 -7.62 -9.67 -1.86
CA SER A 11 -8.14 -8.75 -2.87
C SER A 11 -8.49 -7.40 -2.26
N MET A 12 -9.11 -7.36 -1.07
CA MET A 12 -9.45 -6.10 -0.41
C MET A 12 -8.21 -5.26 -0.04
N ARG A 13 -7.14 -5.90 0.46
CA ARG A 13 -5.87 -5.21 0.74
C ARG A 13 -5.13 -4.75 -0.52
N LEU A 14 -5.16 -5.55 -1.58
CA LEU A 14 -4.63 -5.16 -2.89
C LEU A 14 -5.39 -3.95 -3.47
N TYR A 15 -6.72 -3.95 -3.37
CA TYR A 15 -7.55 -2.82 -3.79
C TYR A 15 -7.23 -1.56 -3.00
N PHE A 16 -7.21 -1.63 -1.66
CA PHE A 16 -6.87 -0.48 -0.84
C PHE A 16 -5.44 0.01 -1.06
N GLY A 17 -4.46 -0.90 -1.15
CA GLY A 17 -3.06 -0.55 -1.37
C GLY A 17 -2.83 0.08 -2.74
N SER A 18 -3.41 -0.50 -3.80
CA SER A 18 -3.33 0.07 -5.16
C SER A 18 -3.99 1.44 -5.25
N PHE A 19 -5.17 1.61 -4.64
CA PHE A 19 -5.88 2.89 -4.62
C PHE A 19 -5.10 3.96 -3.86
N ALA A 20 -4.55 3.63 -2.68
CA ALA A 20 -3.71 4.52 -1.90
C ALA A 20 -2.42 4.91 -2.66
N THR A 21 -1.81 3.96 -3.36
CA THR A 21 -0.60 4.22 -4.17
C THR A 21 -0.92 5.14 -5.36
N LEU A 22 -2.05 4.94 -6.03
CA LEU A 22 -2.51 5.81 -7.13
C LEU A 22 -2.79 7.23 -6.64
N ILE A 23 -3.47 7.40 -5.50
CA ILE A 23 -3.71 8.71 -4.89
C ILE A 23 -2.38 9.37 -4.52
N GLY A 24 -1.46 8.62 -3.90
CA GLY A 24 -0.13 9.12 -3.56
C GLY A 24 0.61 9.64 -4.79
N LEU A 25 0.60 8.87 -5.89
CA LEU A 25 1.21 9.25 -7.16
C LEU A 25 0.55 10.52 -7.75
N PHE A 26 -0.77 10.63 -7.66
CA PHE A 26 -1.51 11.79 -8.12
C PHE A 26 -1.16 13.04 -7.31
N LEU A 27 -1.06 12.91 -5.98
CA LEU A 27 -0.58 14.00 -5.13
C LEU A 27 0.87 14.40 -5.47
N VAL A 28 1.77 13.45 -5.74
CA VAL A 28 3.13 13.79 -6.21
C VAL A 28 3.08 14.62 -7.48
N ALA A 29 2.26 14.23 -8.47
CA ALA A 29 2.13 14.96 -9.72
C ALA A 29 1.60 16.39 -9.52
N ILE A 30 0.59 16.57 -8.67
CA ILE A 30 0.04 17.90 -8.35
C ILE A 30 1.07 18.76 -7.60
N THR A 31 1.81 18.15 -6.65
CA THR A 31 2.85 18.86 -5.89
C THR A 31 4.03 19.23 -6.79
N TYR A 32 4.38 18.39 -7.77
CA TYR A 32 5.41 18.67 -8.78
C TYR A 32 5.03 19.86 -9.66
N LEU A 33 3.74 20.02 -9.98
CA LEU A 33 3.21 21.17 -10.70
C LEU A 33 3.12 22.45 -9.84
N ASN A 34 3.59 22.43 -8.58
CA ASN A 34 3.50 23.54 -7.61
C ASN A 34 2.06 24.03 -7.34
N ILE A 35 1.06 23.18 -7.54
CA ILE A 35 -0.34 23.51 -7.28
C ILE A 35 -0.65 23.47 -5.78
N ILE A 36 0.10 22.68 -4.99
CA ILE A 36 -0.05 22.51 -3.54
C ILE A 36 1.25 22.93 -2.84
N GLU A 37 1.13 23.39 -1.59
CA GLU A 37 2.24 23.71 -0.69
C GLU A 37 3.29 22.59 -0.55
N PRO A 38 4.54 22.93 -0.15
CA PRO A 38 5.66 21.99 -0.06
C PRO A 38 5.42 20.81 0.91
N TRP A 39 4.48 20.95 1.85
CA TRP A 39 4.02 19.85 2.70
C TRP A 39 3.39 18.68 1.90
N GLY A 40 2.96 18.91 0.66
CA GLY A 40 2.46 17.89 -0.25
C GLY A 40 3.48 16.79 -0.56
N TRP A 41 4.78 17.07 -0.50
CA TRP A 41 5.84 16.06 -0.65
C TRP A 41 5.89 15.08 0.52
N ILE A 42 5.66 15.58 1.74
CA ILE A 42 5.62 14.76 2.95
C ILE A 42 4.36 13.89 2.94
N ALA A 43 3.21 14.50 2.63
CA ALA A 43 1.95 13.76 2.56
C ALA A 43 1.99 12.66 1.48
N SER A 44 2.50 12.96 0.29
CA SER A 44 2.58 12.02 -0.82
C SER A 44 3.58 10.89 -0.57
N SER A 45 4.73 11.17 0.03
CA SER A 45 5.72 10.13 0.39
C SER A 45 5.18 9.17 1.45
N ILE A 46 4.51 9.66 2.49
CA ILE A 46 3.85 8.80 3.49
C ILE A 46 2.79 7.92 2.83
N LEU A 47 1.97 8.49 1.95
CA LEU A 47 0.93 7.74 1.24
C LEU A 47 1.51 6.65 0.34
N LEU A 48 2.59 6.95 -0.38
CA LEU A 48 3.29 5.99 -1.23
C LEU A 48 3.90 4.86 -0.40
N VAL A 49 4.57 5.16 0.71
CA VAL A 49 5.15 4.15 1.60
C VAL A 49 4.05 3.26 2.21
N ALA A 50 2.94 3.85 2.65
CA ALA A 50 1.80 3.10 3.18
C ALA A 50 1.09 2.25 2.11
N GLY A 51 0.91 2.78 0.90
CA GLY A 51 0.35 2.06 -0.25
C GLY A 51 1.23 0.89 -0.67
N PHE A 52 2.55 1.11 -0.78
CA PHE A 52 3.50 0.07 -1.14
C PHE A 52 3.63 -0.99 -0.03
N GLY A 53 3.66 -0.55 1.24
CA GLY A 53 3.68 -1.44 2.40
C GLY A 53 2.43 -2.32 2.49
N SER A 54 1.25 -1.79 2.16
CA SER A 54 0.01 -2.59 2.13
C SER A 54 -0.04 -3.60 0.98
N LEU A 55 0.53 -3.27 -0.19
CA LEU A 55 0.72 -4.22 -1.30
C LEU A 55 1.70 -5.36 -0.93
N LEU A 56 2.81 -5.02 -0.28
CA LEU A 56 3.77 -6.01 0.24
C LEU A 56 3.18 -6.85 1.37
N ALA A 57 2.37 -6.25 2.25
CA ALA A 57 1.66 -6.97 3.29
C ALA A 57 0.59 -7.93 2.72
N ALA A 58 -0.05 -7.55 1.61
CA ALA A 58 -1.01 -8.40 0.91
C ALA A 58 -0.36 -9.59 0.18
N SER A 59 0.90 -9.47 -0.24
CA SER A 59 1.65 -10.51 -0.95
C SER A 59 2.50 -11.39 -0.03
N TYR A 60 3.23 -10.80 0.91
CA TYR A 60 4.17 -11.49 1.81
C TYR A 60 3.74 -11.45 3.27
N GLY A 61 3.11 -10.35 3.71
CA GLY A 61 2.83 -10.11 5.13
C GLY A 61 1.90 -11.13 5.77
N VAL A 62 0.85 -11.58 5.06
CA VAL A 62 -0.08 -12.60 5.60
C VAL A 62 0.56 -13.99 5.68
N CYS A 63 1.46 -14.33 4.75
CA CYS A 63 2.16 -15.62 4.78
C CYS A 63 3.27 -15.66 5.84
N MET A 64 4.00 -14.56 6.00
CA MET A 64 4.94 -14.37 7.11
C MET A 64 4.21 -14.39 8.46
N LEU A 65 3.09 -13.65 8.60
CA LEU A 65 2.29 -13.66 9.83
C LEU A 65 1.73 -15.05 10.16
N ARG A 66 1.24 -15.82 9.17
CA ARG A 66 0.83 -17.23 9.41
C ARG A 66 2.02 -18.13 9.79
N SER A 67 3.18 -17.96 9.15
CA SER A 67 4.37 -18.72 9.50
C SER A 67 4.90 -18.42 10.90
N VAL A 68 4.72 -17.18 11.39
CA VAL A 68 5.13 -16.75 12.73
C VAL A 68 4.05 -17.06 13.79
N LEU A 69 2.75 -16.98 13.45
CA LEU A 69 1.66 -17.30 14.38
C LEU A 69 1.27 -18.79 14.43
N GLY A 70 1.83 -19.65 13.58
CA GLY A 70 1.72 -21.11 13.73
C GLY A 70 0.28 -21.66 13.71
N ARG A 71 -0.61 -21.08 12.88
CA ARG A 71 -1.95 -21.63 12.59
C ARG A 71 -2.22 -21.67 11.10
#